data_AF-A0A3D4B938-F1
#
_entry.id   AF-A0A3D4B938-F1
#
_cell.length_a   1.000
_cell.length_b   1.000
_cell.length_c   1.000
_cell.angle_alpha   90.00
_cell.angle_beta   90.00
_cell.angle_gamma   90.00
#
_symmetry.space_group_name_H-M   'P 1'
#
loop_
_entity.id
_entity.type
_entity.pdbx_description
1 polymer ?
#
loop_
_entity_poly.entity_id
_entity_poly.type
_entity_poly.pdbx_seq_one_letter_code
_entity_poly.pdbx_strand_id
1 'polypeptide(L)' 'QHRVNVLFTAPTAFRAIKREDPAGENIRKYDMRSFRALFLAGERCDPDTLEWAQNQLRIPVIDHWW' A
#
# COMPACT_ATOMS: atom_id res chain seq x y z
N GLN A 1 5.96 14.51 5.28
CA GLN A 1 5.73 15.34 4.07
C GLN A 1 4.28 15.15 3.60
N HIS A 2 3.60 16.22 3.16
CA HIS A 2 2.22 16.30 2.63
C HIS A 2 1.02 15.79 3.47
N ARG A 3 1.22 15.00 4.54
CA ARG A 3 0.15 14.47 5.40
C ARG A 3 -0.97 13.81 4.62
N VAL A 4 -0.61 12.99 3.62
CA VAL A 4 -1.56 12.28 2.77
C VAL A 4 -2.49 11.43 3.62
N ASN A 5 -3.80 11.57 3.41
CA ASN A 5 -4.83 10.75 4.03
C ASN A 5 -5.12 9.50 3.21
N VAL A 6 -5.11 9.62 1.88
CA VAL A 6 -5.48 8.54 0.96
C VAL A 6 -4.49 8.50 -0.20
N LEU A 7 -4.04 7.30 -0.55
CA LEU A 7 -3.21 7.03 -1.71
C LEU A 7 -3.99 6.13 -2.66
N PHE A 8 -3.98 6.49 -3.94
CA PHE A 8 -4.50 5.66 -5.02
C PHE A 8 -3.32 5.31 -5.92
N THR A 9 -3.10 4.02 -6.18
CA THR A 9 -2.09 3.58 -7.15
C THR A 9 -2.44 2.24 -7.80
N ALA A 10 -1.56 1.75 -8.67
CA ALA A 10 -1.68 0.44 -9.30
C ALA A 10 -1.03 -0.67 -8.45
N PRO A 11 -1.60 -1.89 -8.39
CA PRO A 11 -0.99 -3.06 -7.77
C PRO A 11 0.48 -3.31 -8.16
N THR A 12 0.89 -3.03 -9.40
CA THR A 12 2.29 -3.16 -9.84
C THR A 12 3.26 -2.33 -9.00
N ALA A 13 2.88 -1.12 -8.59
CA ALA A 13 3.74 -0.30 -7.75
C ALA A 13 4.00 -0.98 -6.39
N PHE A 14 2.97 -1.55 -5.78
CA PHE A 14 3.10 -2.26 -4.52
C PHE A 14 3.83 -3.60 -4.65
N ARG A 15 3.67 -4.31 -5.77
CA ARG A 15 4.50 -5.49 -6.07
C ARG A 15 5.98 -5.17 -6.15
N ALA A 16 6.34 -4.06 -6.81
CA ALA A 16 7.72 -3.61 -6.89
C ALA A 16 8.28 -3.26 -5.50
N ILE A 17 7.52 -2.49 -4.70
CA ILE A 17 7.91 -2.14 -3.32
C ILE A 17 8.11 -3.41 -2.48
N LYS A 18 7.15 -4.34 -2.51
CA LYS A 18 7.24 -5.61 -1.78
C LYS A 18 8.46 -6.43 -2.18
N ARG A 19 8.80 -6.47 -3.47
CA ARG A 19 9.97 -7.20 -3.98
C ARG A 19 11.27 -6.60 -3.46
N GLU A 20 11.36 -5.28 -3.39
CA GLU A 20 12.57 -4.57 -2.95
C GLU A 20 12.69 -4.47 -1.41
N ASP A 21 11.57 -4.35 -0.71
CA ASP A 21 11.49 -4.27 0.75
C ASP A 21 10.40 -5.20 1.31
N PRO A 22 10.63 -6.53 1.30
CA PRO A 22 9.62 -7.50 1.77
C PRO A 22 9.25 -7.32 3.25
N ALA A 23 10.17 -6.81 4.05
CA ALA A 23 9.99 -6.58 5.48
C ALA A 23 9.31 -5.23 5.80
N GLY A 24 9.17 -4.33 4.82
CA GLY A 24 8.58 -3.01 5.00
C GLY A 24 9.42 -2.07 5.89
N GLU A 25 10.74 -2.26 5.95
CA GLU A 25 11.63 -1.51 6.84
C GLU A 25 11.65 0.00 6.51
N ASN A 26 11.41 0.37 5.25
CA ASN A 26 11.35 1.77 4.86
C ASN A 26 10.12 2.50 5.41
N ILE A 27 9.02 1.80 5.70
CA ILE A 27 7.81 2.41 6.24
C ILE A 27 8.09 3.03 7.62
N ARG A 28 8.94 2.38 8.42
CA ARG A 28 9.32 2.82 9.78
C ARG A 28 10.10 4.14 9.79
N LYS A 29 10.63 4.57 8.64
CA LYS A 29 11.40 5.81 8.50
C LYS A 29 10.51 7.05 8.38
N TYR A 30 9.20 6.90 8.21
CA TYR A 30 8.27 7.99 7.93
C TYR A 30 7.12 8.06 8.95
N ASP A 31 6.64 9.29 9.22
CA ASP A 31 5.41 9.50 9.98
C ASP A 31 4.19 9.18 9.12
N MET A 32 3.54 8.05 9.41
CA MET A 32 2.36 7.55 8.70
C MET A 32 1.03 7.89 9.42
N ARG A 33 1.04 8.73 10.46
CA ARG A 33 -0.14 9.02 11.30
C ARG A 33 -1.32 9.62 10.54
N SER A 34 -1.10 10.31 9.42
CA SER A 34 -2.18 10.85 8.60
C SER A 34 -2.80 9.83 7.65
N PHE A 35 -2.10 8.74 7.35
CA PHE A 35 -2.52 7.80 6.31
C PHE A 35 -3.70 6.96 6.82
N ARG A 36 -4.77 6.89 6.02
CA ARG A 36 -6.07 6.31 6.41
C ARG A 36 -6.54 5.23 5.46
N ALA A 37 -6.22 5.30 4.17
CA ALA A 37 -6.61 4.28 3.21
C ALA A 37 -5.65 4.21 2.01
N LEU A 38 -5.47 3.00 1.50
CA LEU A 38 -4.82 2.73 0.22
C LEU A 38 -5.84 2.13 -0.75
N PHE A 39 -5.97 2.70 -1.94
CA PHE A 39 -6.78 2.16 -3.04
C PHE A 39 -5.87 1.62 -4.14
N LEU A 40 -6.14 0.39 -4.56
CA LEU A 40 -5.45 -0.28 -5.66
C LEU A 40 -6.43 -0.51 -6.81
N ALA A 41 -6.05 -0.14 -8.03
CA ALA A 41 -6.82 -0.40 -9.25
C ALA A 41 -5.97 -0.32 -10.52
N GLY A 42 -6.62 -0.51 -11.68
CA GLY A 42 -5.99 -0.47 -13.01
C GLY A 42 -5.49 -1.82 -13.50
N GLU A 43 -5.41 -2.81 -12.62
CA GLU A 43 -5.12 -4.21 -12.93
C GLU A 43 -5.61 -5.09 -11.76
N ARG A 44 -5.52 -6.41 -11.93
CA ARG A 44 -5.84 -7.36 -10.86
C ARG A 44 -4.81 -7.24 -9.73
N CYS A 45 -5.27 -6.93 -8.52
CA CYS A 45 -4.46 -7.09 -7.32
C CYS A 45 -4.40 -8.58 -6.94
N ASP A 46 -3.20 -9.13 -6.78
CA ASP A 46 -3.06 -10.47 -6.21
C ASP A 46 -3.25 -10.45 -4.69
N PRO A 47 -3.79 -11.54 -4.10
CA PRO A 47 -4.05 -11.60 -2.66
C PRO A 47 -2.82 -11.38 -1.78
N ASP A 48 -1.65 -11.84 -2.24
CA ASP A 48 -0.39 -11.78 -1.50
C ASP A 48 0.16 -10.33 -1.40
N THR A 49 -0.02 -9.52 -2.45
CA THR A 49 0.27 -8.07 -2.42
C THR A 49 -0.71 -7.33 -1.52
N LEU A 50 -2.00 -7.66 -1.61
CA LEU A 50 -3.04 -7.03 -0.79
C LEU A 50 -2.80 -7.29 0.70
N GLU A 51 -2.60 -8.55 1.08
CA GLU A 51 -2.34 -8.97 2.46
C GLU A 51 -1.03 -8.36 2.99
N TRP A 52 0.03 -8.34 2.17
CA TRP A 52 1.27 -7.69 2.54
C TRP A 52 1.08 -6.20 2.84
N ALA A 53 0.38 -5.46 1.98
CA ALA A 53 0.12 -4.04 2.18
C ALA A 53 -0.72 -3.79 3.46
N GLN A 54 -1.73 -4.61 3.71
CA GLN A 54 -2.55 -4.55 4.94
C GLN A 54 -1.70 -4.78 6.20
N ASN A 55 -0.83 -5.79 6.17
CA ASN A 55 0.05 -6.14 7.29
C ASN A 55 1.09 -5.07 7.58
N GLN A 56 1.67 -4.47 6.53
CA GLN A 56 2.72 -3.47 6.66
C GLN A 56 2.16 -2.08 7.04
N LEU A 57 1.05 -1.66 6.42
CA LEU A 57 0.50 -0.31 6.61
C LEU A 57 -0.48 -0.20 7.77
N ARG A 58 -1.10 -1.31 8.20
CA ARG A 58 -2.08 -1.35 9.30
C ARG A 58 -3.26 -0.39 9.12
N ILE A 59 -3.68 -0.20 7.88
CA ILE A 59 -4.84 0.59 7.47
C ILE A 59 -5.67 -0.19 6.44
N PRO A 60 -6.91 0.21 6.16
CA PRO A 60 -7.67 -0.32 5.04
C PRO A 60 -6.90 -0.24 3.72
N VAL A 61 -6.77 -1.38 3.04
CA VAL A 61 -6.30 -1.49 1.65
C VAL A 61 -7.45 -2.05 0.83
N ILE A 62 -7.89 -1.29 -0.16
CA ILE A 62 -9.08 -1.55 -0.96
C ILE A 62 -8.64 -1.85 -2.38
N ASP A 63 -8.82 -3.10 -2.81
CA ASP A 63 -8.83 -3.45 -4.23
C ASP A 63 -10.15 -2.97 -4.82
N HIS A 64 -10.11 -2.07 -5.80
CA HIS A 64 -11.31 -1.55 -6.45
C HIS A 64 -11.22 -1.71 -7.96
N TRP A 65 -12.37 -1.95 -8.56
CA TRP A 65 -12.50 -2.20 -9.99
C TRP A 65 -13.57 -1.29 -10.59
N TRP A 66 -13.26 -0.71 -11.74
CA TRP A 66 -14.12 0.12 -12.58
C TRP A 66 -13.85 -0.23 -14.04
#